data_AF-A0A368G1G2-F1
#
_entry.id   AF-A0A368G1G2-F1
#
_cell.length_a   1.000
_cell.length_b   1.000
_cell.length_c   1.000
_cell.angle_alpha   90.00
_cell.angle_beta   90.00
_cell.angle_gamma   90.00
#
_symmetry.space_group_name_H-M   'P 1'
#
loop_
_entity.id
_entity.type
_entity.pdbx_description
1 polymer ?
#
loop_
_entity_poly.entity_id
_entity_poly.type
_entity_poly.pdbx_seq_one_letter_code
_entity_poly.pdbx_strand_id
1 'polypeptide(L)'
;MWINYDQEMFFDNGDKGVPARAHTTTLNEELGQVQYVFSDKTGTLTRNIMTFNKCTINGVCYGDVVNAAGEVMEITSRTKPIDFSWNSHYEEGFKFYDTKLLDDTRAGVPEVGHCLSPVTPLTRITLLCLKVTEFWRLLALCHTVMPERDKGQLVYQAQSPDEAALTSAARNFGFVFRARTPQSITIEVMGKEEVYELLCILDFNNERKRMSVITKNSQGKIRLYCKGADMMIMERFVPCRFSRLPSTSPLLVSSTNTHLAEFANIGLRTLCLAYKDIEPDYFEDWSKRQQAAAVDMYNREKKLEAVYEEMEKDMTLIGGTAIEDKLQDGVPEAIARLSEANIKIWVLTGDKTVSFDLIFESDALMHTST
;
A
#
# COMPACT_ATOMS: atom_id res chain seq x y z
N MET A 1 20.04 30.23 27.77
CA MET A 1 19.81 31.35 26.84
C MET A 1 20.41 31.06 25.46
N TRP A 2 21.60 30.45 25.35
CA TRP A 2 22.28 30.24 24.06
C TRP A 2 21.57 29.24 23.14
N ILE A 3 21.03 28.14 23.70
CA ILE A 3 20.20 27.15 22.98
C ILE A 3 19.10 27.83 22.14
N ASN A 4 18.45 28.87 22.67
CA ASN A 4 17.30 29.50 22.01
C ASN A 4 17.69 30.36 20.79
N TYR A 5 18.96 30.72 20.65
CA TYR A 5 19.47 31.58 19.58
C TYR A 5 20.34 30.82 18.57
N ASP A 6 20.55 29.52 18.80
CA ASP A 6 21.34 28.69 17.93
C ASP A 6 20.64 28.52 16.58
N GLN A 7 21.32 28.91 15.50
CA GLN A 7 20.78 28.84 14.14
C GLN A 7 20.78 27.41 13.61
N GLU A 8 21.64 26.52 14.13
CA GLU A 8 21.65 25.10 13.73
C GLU A 8 20.47 24.32 14.32
N MET A 9 19.82 24.86 15.36
CA MET A 9 18.61 24.29 15.97
C MET A 9 17.34 25.08 15.61
N PHE A 10 17.38 25.83 14.50
CA PHE A 10 16.21 26.50 13.94
C PHE A 10 15.60 25.66 12.82
N PHE A 11 14.34 25.24 12.99
CA PHE A 11 13.58 24.54 11.96
C PHE A 11 12.81 25.53 11.09
N ASP A 12 12.92 25.39 9.77
CA ASP A 12 12.12 26.14 8.80
C ASP A 12 11.71 25.24 7.63
N ASN A 13 10.43 25.26 7.28
CA ASN A 13 9.89 24.56 6.13
C ASN A 13 9.18 25.49 5.13
N GLY A 14 9.41 26.81 5.22
CA GLY A 14 8.79 27.84 4.39
C GLY A 14 7.43 28.33 4.91
N ASP A 15 6.67 27.46 5.57
CA ASP A 15 5.36 27.80 6.16
C ASP A 15 5.46 28.11 7.65
N LYS A 16 6.41 27.49 8.36
CA LYS A 16 6.62 27.63 9.80
C LYS A 16 8.10 27.63 10.14
N GLY A 17 8.54 28.69 10.82
CA GLY A 17 9.83 28.77 11.48
C GLY A 17 9.68 28.51 12.98
N VAL A 18 10.41 27.55 13.53
CA VAL A 18 10.38 27.16 14.95
C VAL A 18 11.82 27.08 15.49
N PRO A 19 12.23 28.01 16.36
CA PRO A 19 13.51 27.88 17.06
C PRO A 19 13.43 26.85 18.18
N ALA A 20 14.55 26.23 18.53
CA ALA A 20 14.68 25.53 19.79
C ALA A 20 14.35 26.46 20.97
N ARG A 21 13.63 25.94 21.97
CA ARG A 21 13.23 26.72 23.15
C ARG A 21 13.44 25.92 24.43
N ALA A 22 14.43 26.33 25.22
CA ALA A 22 14.60 25.82 26.58
C ALA A 22 13.50 26.39 27.49
N HIS A 23 12.56 25.53 27.89
CA HIS A 23 11.48 25.88 28.83
C HIS A 23 11.95 25.85 30.30
N THR A 24 12.91 24.97 30.61
CA THR A 24 13.49 24.83 31.95
C THR A 24 15.01 24.92 31.83
N THR A 25 15.60 26.00 32.30
CA THR A 25 17.05 26.24 32.14
C THR A 25 17.90 25.63 33.25
N THR A 26 17.30 25.08 34.31
CA THR A 26 18.01 24.48 35.44
C THR A 26 18.56 23.09 35.14
N LEU A 27 18.15 22.46 34.03
CA LEU A 27 18.51 21.08 33.65
C LEU A 27 19.55 21.03 32.50
N ASN A 28 20.16 22.16 32.12
CA ASN A 28 21.04 22.21 30.96
C ASN A 28 22.26 21.29 31.10
N GLU A 29 22.79 21.11 32.32
CA GLU A 29 23.93 20.22 32.58
C GLU A 29 23.53 18.73 32.46
N GLU A 30 22.27 18.39 32.73
CA GLU A 30 21.78 17.02 32.64
C GLU A 30 21.79 16.51 31.19
N LEU A 31 21.65 17.40 30.20
CA LEU A 31 21.76 17.05 28.77
C LEU A 31 23.11 16.40 28.42
N GLY A 32 24.19 16.77 29.12
CA GLY A 32 25.51 16.18 28.92
C GLY A 32 25.71 14.82 29.62
N GLN A 33 24.73 14.37 30.40
CA GLN A 33 24.78 13.13 31.19
C GLN A 33 23.77 12.09 30.70
N VAL A 34 23.03 12.38 29.62
CA VAL A 34 22.02 11.49 29.06
C VAL A 34 22.65 10.18 28.60
N GLN A 35 22.10 9.05 29.06
CA GLN A 35 22.49 7.71 28.63
C GLN A 35 21.35 6.97 27.92
N TYR A 36 20.11 7.42 28.10
CA TYR A 36 18.92 6.80 27.54
C TYR A 36 18.04 7.88 26.93
N VAL A 37 17.59 7.66 25.69
CA VAL A 37 16.59 8.47 25.01
C VAL A 37 15.36 7.61 24.77
N PHE A 38 14.23 8.05 25.30
CA PHE A 38 12.93 7.44 25.00
C PHE A 38 12.26 8.29 23.92
N SER A 39 12.04 7.72 22.75
CA SER A 39 11.42 8.43 21.63
C SER A 39 10.04 7.85 21.32
N ASP A 40 9.07 8.72 21.03
CA ASP A 40 7.89 8.28 20.31
C ASP A 40 8.29 7.92 18.87
N LYS A 41 7.49 7.08 18.22
CA LYS A 41 7.69 6.70 16.82
C LYS A 41 7.01 7.72 15.90
N THR A 42 5.71 7.88 16.08
CA THR A 42 4.85 8.61 15.15
C THR A 42 4.95 10.11 15.41
N GLY A 43 5.31 10.89 14.40
CA GLY A 43 5.47 12.34 14.52
C GLY A 43 6.78 12.79 15.18
N THR A 44 7.61 11.86 15.67
CA THR A 44 8.99 12.14 16.15
C THR A 44 10.04 11.51 15.23
N LEU A 45 9.99 10.20 15.00
CA LEU A 45 10.89 9.55 14.05
C LEU A 45 10.34 9.60 12.63
N THR A 46 9.02 9.42 12.47
CA THR A 46 8.35 9.47 11.17
C THR A 46 7.66 10.81 10.93
N ARG A 47 7.56 11.16 9.65
CA ARG A 47 6.77 12.30 9.14
C ARG A 47 5.28 11.97 9.02
N ASN A 48 4.91 10.69 9.22
CA ASN A 48 3.57 10.16 8.95
C ASN A 48 3.14 10.44 7.50
N ILE A 49 4.10 10.34 6.56
CA ILE A 49 3.86 10.47 5.12
C ILE A 49 4.07 9.08 4.53
N MET A 50 2.97 8.44 4.17
CA MET A 50 2.98 7.12 3.55
C MET A 50 3.21 7.25 2.04
N THR A 51 4.19 6.52 1.51
CA THR A 51 4.47 6.50 0.07
C THR A 51 4.56 5.08 -0.46
N PHE A 52 3.91 4.82 -1.60
CA PHE A 52 4.08 3.56 -2.31
C PHE A 52 5.53 3.40 -2.77
N ASN A 53 6.19 2.32 -2.38
CA ASN A 53 7.63 2.13 -2.58
C ASN A 53 7.93 0.94 -3.49
N LYS A 54 7.37 -0.24 -3.18
CA LYS A 54 7.59 -1.49 -3.95
C LYS A 54 6.29 -2.27 -4.12
N CYS A 55 6.31 -3.21 -5.06
CA CYS A 55 5.26 -4.22 -5.16
C CYS A 55 5.78 -5.51 -5.78
N THR A 56 5.07 -6.60 -5.52
CA THR A 56 5.23 -7.86 -6.24
C THR A 56 3.94 -8.15 -6.99
N ILE A 57 4.00 -8.44 -8.29
CA ILE A 57 2.83 -8.72 -9.13
C ILE A 57 3.10 -9.97 -9.93
N ASN A 58 2.24 -10.99 -9.78
CA ASN A 58 2.37 -12.26 -10.46
C ASN A 58 3.78 -12.88 -10.32
N GLY A 59 4.40 -12.72 -9.14
CA GLY A 59 5.71 -13.27 -8.79
C GLY A 59 6.90 -12.44 -9.31
N VAL A 60 6.65 -11.25 -9.87
CA VAL A 60 7.67 -10.31 -10.32
C VAL A 60 7.76 -9.16 -9.32
N CYS A 61 8.96 -8.90 -8.80
CA CYS A 61 9.24 -7.76 -7.93
C CYS A 61 9.47 -6.47 -8.76
N TYR A 62 8.97 -5.34 -8.26
CA TYR A 62 9.10 -4.00 -8.83
C TYR A 62 9.42 -2.97 -7.74
N GLY A 63 10.04 -1.87 -8.15
CA GLY A 63 10.43 -0.76 -7.28
C GLY A 63 11.94 -0.69 -6.97
N ASP A 64 12.73 -1.62 -7.51
CA ASP A 64 14.20 -1.51 -7.53
C ASP A 64 14.69 -0.91 -8.84
N VAL A 65 15.67 -0.01 -8.76
CA VAL A 65 16.38 0.50 -9.92
C VAL A 65 17.60 -0.37 -10.13
N VAL A 66 17.74 -1.00 -11.29
CA VAL A 66 18.86 -1.88 -11.61
C VAL A 66 19.78 -1.29 -12.67
N ASN A 67 21.09 -1.47 -12.52
CA ASN A 67 22.06 -1.06 -13.53
C ASN A 67 22.13 -2.07 -14.70
N ALA A 68 22.98 -1.80 -15.71
CA ALA A 68 23.15 -2.69 -16.86
C ALA A 68 23.71 -4.09 -16.51
N ALA A 69 24.32 -4.24 -15.33
CA ALA A 69 24.80 -5.52 -14.81
C ALA A 69 23.74 -6.26 -13.98
N GLY A 70 22.56 -5.67 -13.76
CA GLY A 70 21.46 -6.23 -12.97
C GLY A 70 21.58 -6.01 -11.46
N GLU A 71 22.49 -5.13 -11.03
CA GLU A 71 22.70 -4.80 -9.61
C GLU A 71 21.74 -3.69 -9.18
N VAL A 72 21.16 -3.83 -7.99
CA VAL A 72 20.27 -2.81 -7.40
C VAL A 72 21.07 -1.57 -7.05
N MET A 73 20.60 -0.42 -7.52
CA MET A 73 21.17 0.90 -7.28
C MET A 73 20.41 1.63 -6.18
N GLU A 74 21.14 2.33 -5.34
CA GLU A 74 20.57 3.24 -4.35
C GLU A 74 19.93 4.46 -5.04
N ILE A 75 18.73 4.82 -4.62
CA ILE A 75 18.04 6.01 -5.11
C ILE A 75 18.63 7.22 -4.39
N THR A 76 19.32 8.07 -5.14
CA THR A 76 19.93 9.29 -4.62
C THR A 76 19.18 10.52 -5.13
N SER A 77 19.53 11.71 -4.63
CA SER A 77 19.00 12.99 -5.14
C SER A 77 19.28 13.23 -6.63
N ARG A 78 20.21 12.49 -7.24
CA ARG A 78 20.54 12.56 -8.68
C ARG A 78 19.73 11.58 -9.52
N THR A 79 19.11 10.58 -8.90
CA THR A 79 18.28 9.60 -9.60
C THR A 79 17.01 10.30 -10.07
N LYS A 80 16.77 10.31 -11.39
CA LYS A 80 15.59 10.97 -11.95
C LYS A 80 14.36 10.07 -11.76
N PRO A 81 13.26 10.59 -11.17
CA PRO A 81 12.01 9.84 -11.13
C PRO A 81 11.41 9.72 -12.54
N ILE A 82 10.48 8.77 -12.69
CA ILE A 82 9.64 8.63 -13.86
C ILE A 82 8.86 9.92 -14.10
N ASP A 83 8.79 10.33 -15.36
CA ASP A 83 7.94 11.42 -15.79
C ASP A 83 6.49 10.93 -15.95
N PHE A 84 5.61 11.38 -15.05
CA PHE A 84 4.18 11.08 -15.06
C PHE A 84 3.34 12.16 -15.77
N SER A 85 3.94 13.19 -16.37
CA SER A 85 3.21 14.31 -17.01
C SER A 85 2.29 13.92 -18.17
N TRP A 86 2.46 12.71 -18.72
CA TRP A 86 1.56 12.10 -19.70
C TRP A 86 0.15 11.82 -19.14
N ASN A 87 0.01 11.69 -17.82
CA ASN A 87 -1.27 11.51 -17.14
C ASN A 87 -1.78 12.87 -16.67
N SER A 88 -2.91 13.35 -17.19
CA SER A 88 -3.47 14.67 -16.82
C SER A 88 -3.80 14.82 -15.34
N HIS A 89 -3.89 13.71 -14.61
CA HIS A 89 -4.16 13.66 -13.19
C HIS A 89 -2.92 13.34 -12.35
N TYR A 90 -1.70 13.35 -12.88
CA TYR A 90 -0.51 13.06 -12.05
C TYR A 90 -0.36 14.02 -10.86
N GLU A 91 0.35 13.57 -9.84
CA GLU A 91 0.69 14.34 -8.65
C GLU A 91 2.18 14.69 -8.69
N GLU A 92 2.53 15.97 -8.69
CA GLU A 92 3.92 16.43 -8.78
C GLU A 92 4.82 15.89 -7.65
N GLY A 93 4.22 15.63 -6.48
CA GLY A 93 4.90 15.05 -5.32
C GLY A 93 5.13 13.53 -5.41
N PHE A 94 4.45 12.83 -6.33
CA PHE A 94 4.59 11.40 -6.48
C PHE A 94 5.88 11.06 -7.23
N LYS A 95 6.72 10.22 -6.61
CA LYS A 95 8.01 9.80 -7.17
C LYS A 95 8.08 8.29 -7.19
N PHE A 96 8.42 7.75 -8.35
CA PHE A 96 8.72 6.34 -8.55
C PHE A 96 9.83 6.22 -9.59
N TYR A 97 10.65 5.18 -9.53
CA TYR A 97 11.90 5.12 -10.29
C TYR A 97 12.02 3.88 -11.19
N ASP A 98 11.31 2.80 -10.88
CA ASP A 98 11.35 1.57 -11.67
C ASP A 98 10.46 1.70 -12.92
N THR A 99 11.11 1.92 -14.08
CA THR A 99 10.44 2.06 -15.37
C THR A 99 9.77 0.77 -15.84
N LYS A 100 10.25 -0.40 -15.39
CA LYS A 100 9.70 -1.70 -15.81
C LYS A 100 8.25 -1.82 -15.39
N LEU A 101 7.88 -1.36 -14.19
CA LEU A 101 6.49 -1.36 -13.74
C LEU A 101 5.62 -0.49 -14.66
N LEU A 102 6.11 0.68 -15.09
CA LEU A 102 5.38 1.53 -16.03
C LEU A 102 5.21 0.87 -17.40
N ASP A 103 6.27 0.22 -17.91
CA ASP A 103 6.24 -0.48 -19.18
C ASP A 103 5.24 -1.65 -19.16
N ASP A 104 5.29 -2.49 -18.11
CA ASP A 104 4.37 -3.61 -17.93
C ASP A 104 2.92 -3.14 -17.70
N THR A 105 2.74 -1.97 -17.08
CA THR A 105 1.44 -1.31 -16.91
C THR A 105 0.87 -0.86 -18.26
N ARG A 106 1.67 -0.21 -19.10
CA ARG A 106 1.24 0.26 -20.43
C ARG A 106 0.97 -0.89 -21.39
N ALA A 107 1.75 -1.97 -21.31
CA ALA A 107 1.57 -3.17 -22.11
C ALA A 107 0.27 -3.93 -21.79
N GLY A 108 -0.29 -3.76 -20.59
CA GLY A 108 -1.52 -4.43 -20.13
C GLY A 108 -2.81 -3.82 -20.66
N VAL A 109 -2.76 -2.60 -21.20
CA VAL A 109 -3.93 -1.89 -21.70
C VAL A 109 -4.04 -2.06 -23.22
N PRO A 110 -5.07 -2.79 -23.73
CA PRO A 110 -5.16 -3.19 -25.14
C PRO A 110 -5.11 -2.04 -26.16
N GLU A 111 -5.46 -0.81 -25.74
CA GLU A 111 -5.53 0.37 -26.62
C GLU A 111 -4.23 1.20 -26.65
N VAL A 112 -3.31 1.01 -25.69
CA VAL A 112 -2.04 1.77 -25.57
C VAL A 112 -0.84 0.94 -26.02
N GLY A 113 -0.93 -0.39 -25.94
CA GLY A 113 0.08 -1.30 -26.45
C GLY A 113 0.00 -1.46 -27.97
N HIS A 114 0.94 -0.88 -28.72
CA HIS A 114 1.21 -1.23 -30.13
C HIS A 114 1.54 -2.73 -30.38
N CYS A 115 1.50 -3.58 -29.35
CA CYS A 115 2.05 -4.93 -29.35
C CYS A 115 1.02 -6.06 -29.19
N LEU A 116 -0.27 -5.79 -29.04
CA LEU A 116 -1.29 -6.85 -28.93
C LEU A 116 -2.22 -6.85 -30.15
N SER A 117 -1.69 -7.35 -31.27
CA SER A 117 -2.53 -7.84 -32.35
C SER A 117 -3.40 -9.00 -31.83
N PRO A 118 -4.69 -9.11 -32.20
CA PRO A 118 -5.62 -10.14 -31.72
C PRO A 118 -5.27 -11.58 -32.16
N VAL A 119 -4.08 -11.82 -32.72
CA VAL A 119 -3.69 -13.09 -33.36
C VAL A 119 -2.46 -13.75 -32.69
N THR A 120 -1.85 -13.14 -31.67
CA THR A 120 -0.72 -13.77 -30.95
C THR A 120 -1.20 -14.68 -29.81
N PRO A 121 -0.70 -15.92 -29.69
CA PRO A 121 -1.03 -16.82 -28.57
C PRO A 121 -0.70 -16.15 -27.22
N LEU A 122 -1.45 -16.50 -26.16
CA LEU A 122 -1.18 -16.03 -24.78
C LEU A 122 0.26 -16.33 -24.38
N THR A 123 1.15 -15.36 -24.60
CA THR A 123 2.53 -15.44 -24.11
C THR A 123 2.55 -15.15 -22.62
N ARG A 124 3.60 -15.58 -21.91
CA ARG A 124 3.80 -15.24 -20.49
C ARG A 124 3.72 -13.73 -20.23
N ILE A 125 4.13 -12.91 -21.20
CA ILE A 125 4.07 -11.44 -21.14
C ILE A 125 2.60 -10.99 -21.08
N THR A 126 1.73 -11.48 -21.96
CA THR A 126 0.30 -11.12 -21.96
C THR A 126 -0.38 -11.42 -20.62
N LEU A 127 -0.06 -12.55 -19.99
CA LEU A 127 -0.62 -12.91 -18.69
C LEU A 127 -0.13 -12.00 -17.56
N LEU A 128 1.15 -11.63 -17.56
CA LEU A 128 1.72 -10.68 -16.60
C LEU A 128 1.05 -9.31 -16.72
N CYS A 129 0.96 -8.77 -17.92
CA CYS A 129 0.35 -7.46 -18.15
C CYS A 129 -1.13 -7.40 -17.75
N LEU A 130 -1.89 -8.49 -17.94
CA LEU A 130 -3.25 -8.61 -17.41
C LEU A 130 -3.28 -8.56 -15.87
N LYS A 131 -2.35 -9.22 -15.20
CA LYS A 131 -2.25 -9.19 -13.72
C LYS A 131 -1.83 -7.82 -13.19
N VAL A 132 -0.94 -7.10 -13.89
CA VAL A 132 -0.59 -5.70 -13.58
C VAL A 132 -1.81 -4.80 -13.71
N THR A 133 -2.63 -4.99 -14.73
CA THR A 133 -3.88 -4.23 -14.89
C THR A 133 -4.85 -4.51 -13.73
N GLU A 134 -5.01 -5.77 -13.32
CA GLU A 134 -5.85 -6.12 -12.16
C GLU A 134 -5.30 -5.61 -10.83
N PHE A 135 -3.97 -5.55 -10.68
CA PHE A 135 -3.31 -4.95 -9.52
C PHE A 135 -3.72 -3.49 -9.36
N TRP A 136 -3.58 -2.68 -10.41
CA TRP A 136 -3.95 -1.27 -10.35
C TRP A 136 -5.46 -1.05 -10.23
N ARG A 137 -6.29 -1.84 -10.93
CA ARG A 137 -7.75 -1.79 -10.77
C ARG A 137 -8.15 -2.07 -9.33
N LEU A 138 -7.57 -3.08 -8.68
CA LEU A 138 -7.84 -3.36 -7.27
C LEU A 138 -7.50 -2.15 -6.40
N LEU A 139 -6.33 -1.53 -6.57
CA LEU A 139 -5.94 -0.34 -5.79
C LEU A 139 -6.82 0.89 -6.05
N ALA A 140 -7.46 0.98 -7.23
CA ALA A 140 -8.39 2.05 -7.60
C ALA A 140 -9.87 1.77 -7.23
N LEU A 141 -10.21 0.53 -6.84
CA LEU A 141 -11.59 0.12 -6.52
C LEU A 141 -11.76 -0.25 -5.05
N CYS A 142 -10.81 -1.00 -4.48
CA CYS A 142 -10.89 -1.59 -3.15
C CYS A 142 -10.31 -0.65 -2.09
N HIS A 143 -11.05 0.41 -1.76
CA HIS A 143 -10.71 1.37 -0.70
C HIS A 143 -11.94 2.15 -0.23
N THR A 144 -11.79 3.01 0.79
CA THR A 144 -12.84 3.96 1.22
C THR A 144 -12.52 5.43 0.95
N VAL A 145 -11.40 5.71 0.27
CA VAL A 145 -11.01 7.05 -0.20
C VAL A 145 -12.16 7.74 -0.95
N MET A 146 -12.34 9.03 -0.69
CA MET A 146 -13.31 9.90 -1.36
C MET A 146 -12.60 10.91 -2.27
N PRO A 147 -13.04 11.07 -3.52
CA PRO A 147 -12.46 12.04 -4.44
C PRO A 147 -13.19 13.38 -4.31
N GLU A 148 -12.43 14.46 -4.18
CA GLU A 148 -12.91 15.83 -4.13
C GLU A 148 -12.30 16.66 -5.25
N ARG A 149 -12.92 17.79 -5.57
CA ARG A 149 -12.38 18.78 -6.50
C ARG A 149 -12.04 20.05 -5.74
N ASP A 150 -10.76 20.31 -5.51
CA ASP A 150 -10.28 21.58 -4.99
C ASP A 150 -9.72 22.41 -6.14
N LYS A 151 -10.27 23.61 -6.37
CA LYS A 151 -9.89 24.52 -7.48
C LYS A 151 -9.81 23.83 -8.85
N GLY A 152 -10.64 22.80 -9.08
CA GLY A 152 -10.66 22.01 -10.31
C GLY A 152 -9.66 20.85 -10.36
N GLN A 153 -8.77 20.72 -9.38
CA GLN A 153 -7.85 19.59 -9.24
C GLN A 153 -8.48 18.46 -8.42
N LEU A 154 -8.19 17.22 -8.82
CA LEU A 154 -8.63 16.03 -8.09
C LEU A 154 -7.79 15.85 -6.83
N VAL A 155 -8.44 15.78 -5.67
CA VAL A 155 -7.82 15.55 -4.36
C VAL A 155 -8.46 14.34 -3.71
N TYR A 156 -7.67 13.52 -3.03
CA TYR A 156 -8.15 12.32 -2.34
C TYR A 156 -8.18 12.54 -0.83
N GLN A 157 -9.36 12.33 -0.24
CA GLN A 157 -9.55 12.29 1.20
C GLN A 157 -9.65 10.84 1.67
N ALA A 158 -8.75 10.43 2.56
CA ALA A 158 -8.71 9.07 3.09
C ALA A 158 -8.71 9.08 4.61
N GLN A 159 -9.36 8.08 5.22
CA GLN A 159 -9.28 7.87 6.67
C GLN A 159 -7.96 7.21 7.10
N SER A 160 -7.33 6.48 6.18
CA SER A 160 -6.05 5.81 6.39
C SER A 160 -5.01 6.36 5.40
N PRO A 161 -3.82 6.77 5.87
CA PRO A 161 -2.76 7.26 5.00
C PRO A 161 -2.22 6.15 4.08
N ASP A 162 -2.28 4.89 4.51
CA ASP A 162 -1.91 3.73 3.68
C ASP A 162 -2.87 3.62 2.46
N GLU A 163 -4.19 3.84 2.67
CA GLU A 163 -5.13 3.86 1.55
C GLU A 163 -4.89 5.03 0.60
N ALA A 164 -4.58 6.21 1.14
CA ALA A 164 -4.23 7.38 0.33
C ALA A 164 -3.03 7.09 -0.57
N ALA A 165 -1.95 6.52 -0.01
CA ALA A 165 -0.73 6.19 -0.75
C ALA A 165 -0.98 5.19 -1.88
N LEU A 166 -1.79 4.15 -1.63
CA LEU A 166 -2.12 3.14 -2.64
C LEU A 166 -2.98 3.69 -3.78
N THR A 167 -4.03 4.46 -3.45
CA THR A 167 -4.91 5.05 -4.47
C THR A 167 -4.20 6.17 -5.23
N SER A 168 -3.30 6.91 -4.59
CA SER A 168 -2.37 7.85 -5.24
C SER A 168 -1.44 7.13 -6.21
N ALA A 169 -0.84 6.00 -5.82
CA ALA A 169 -0.02 5.21 -6.74
C ALA A 169 -0.80 4.76 -7.98
N ALA A 170 -1.99 4.16 -7.79
CA ALA A 170 -2.85 3.76 -8.89
C ALA A 170 -3.17 4.93 -9.83
N ARG A 171 -3.52 6.10 -9.26
CA ARG A 171 -3.76 7.34 -10.00
C ARG A 171 -2.59 7.71 -10.88
N ASN A 172 -1.37 7.77 -10.35
CA ASN A 172 -0.18 8.19 -11.10
C ASN A 172 0.16 7.20 -12.22
N PHE A 173 -0.04 5.90 -11.99
CA PHE A 173 0.08 4.86 -13.01
C PHE A 173 -1.09 4.79 -14.01
N GLY A 174 -2.01 5.77 -14.00
CA GLY A 174 -3.06 5.91 -15.00
C GLY A 174 -4.37 5.18 -14.67
N PHE A 175 -4.55 4.71 -13.43
CA PHE A 175 -5.79 4.14 -12.91
C PHE A 175 -6.39 5.11 -11.89
N VAL A 176 -7.05 6.15 -12.40
CA VAL A 176 -7.50 7.31 -11.64
C VAL A 176 -8.89 7.03 -11.06
N PHE A 177 -9.03 7.07 -9.75
CA PHE A 177 -10.34 7.03 -9.09
C PHE A 177 -11.04 8.40 -9.21
N ARG A 178 -12.19 8.43 -9.88
CA ARG A 178 -12.85 9.70 -10.28
C ARG A 178 -14.00 10.08 -9.37
N ALA A 179 -14.87 9.12 -9.08
CA ALA A 179 -16.10 9.37 -8.36
C ALA A 179 -16.58 8.11 -7.64
N ARG A 180 -17.32 8.32 -6.56
CA ARG A 180 -18.06 7.27 -5.87
C ARG A 180 -19.45 7.77 -5.51
N THR A 181 -20.43 6.92 -5.76
CA THR A 181 -21.79 7.03 -5.24
C THR A 181 -22.07 5.80 -4.37
N PRO A 182 -23.18 5.74 -3.62
CA PRO A 182 -23.53 4.53 -2.88
C PRO A 182 -23.76 3.29 -3.76
N GLN A 183 -23.98 3.45 -5.07
CA GLN A 183 -24.25 2.37 -6.02
C GLN A 183 -23.19 2.20 -7.10
N SER A 184 -22.18 3.08 -7.18
CA SER A 184 -21.17 3.00 -8.23
C SER A 184 -19.82 3.58 -7.85
N ILE A 185 -18.78 3.07 -8.51
CA ILE A 185 -17.44 3.61 -8.52
C ILE A 185 -17.05 3.90 -9.97
N THR A 186 -16.59 5.10 -10.25
CA THR A 186 -16.05 5.50 -11.56
C THR A 186 -14.55 5.62 -11.45
N ILE A 187 -13.83 4.90 -12.31
CA ILE A 187 -12.39 5.03 -12.50
C ILE A 187 -12.09 5.42 -13.95
N GLU A 188 -10.94 5.99 -14.19
CA GLU A 188 -10.39 6.25 -15.52
C GLU A 188 -9.14 5.40 -15.66
N VAL A 189 -9.13 4.52 -16.66
CA VAL A 189 -8.01 3.61 -16.96
C VAL A 189 -7.38 4.10 -18.26
N MET A 190 -6.18 4.67 -18.15
CA MET A 190 -5.42 5.22 -19.27
C MET A 190 -6.23 6.19 -20.14
N GLY A 191 -6.96 7.12 -19.52
CA GLY A 191 -7.80 8.10 -20.23
C GLY A 191 -9.20 7.61 -20.58
N LYS A 192 -9.52 6.33 -20.35
CA LYS A 192 -10.84 5.75 -20.64
C LYS A 192 -11.64 5.56 -19.36
N GLU A 193 -12.82 6.16 -19.30
CA GLU A 193 -13.72 6.01 -18.16
C GLU A 193 -14.33 4.60 -18.11
N GLU A 194 -14.26 3.97 -16.94
CA GLU A 194 -14.91 2.71 -16.60
C GLU A 194 -15.80 2.92 -15.38
N VAL A 195 -17.08 2.55 -15.49
CA VAL A 195 -18.06 2.63 -14.39
C VAL A 195 -18.36 1.23 -13.89
N TYR A 196 -18.23 1.05 -12.57
CA TYR A 196 -18.52 -0.19 -11.86
C TYR A 196 -19.72 0.03 -10.95
N GLU A 197 -20.69 -0.88 -11.00
CA GLU A 197 -21.74 -0.97 -9.99
C GLU A 197 -21.12 -1.48 -8.69
N LEU A 198 -21.33 -0.76 -7.60
CA LEU A 198 -20.86 -1.11 -6.27
C LEU A 198 -21.92 -1.98 -5.58
N LEU A 199 -21.64 -3.27 -5.45
CA LEU A 199 -22.59 -4.23 -4.91
C LEU A 199 -22.46 -4.39 -3.39
N CYS A 200 -21.24 -4.40 -2.87
CA CYS A 200 -20.99 -4.54 -1.44
C CYS A 200 -19.59 -4.06 -1.06
N ILE A 201 -19.46 -3.47 0.13
CA ILE A 201 -18.17 -3.21 0.78
C ILE A 201 -18.13 -4.08 2.05
N LEU A 202 -17.07 -4.87 2.18
CA LEU A 202 -16.75 -5.59 3.39
C LEU A 202 -15.63 -4.81 4.07
N ASP A 203 -15.99 -3.95 5.01
CA ASP A 203 -15.08 -2.99 5.64
C ASP A 203 -13.90 -3.64 6.34
N PHE A 204 -12.83 -2.87 6.48
CA PHE A 204 -11.72 -3.24 7.35
C PHE A 204 -12.18 -3.27 8.81
N ASN A 205 -11.76 -4.31 9.54
CA ASN A 205 -11.82 -4.31 11.00
C ASN A 205 -10.57 -4.98 11.58
N ASN A 206 -10.35 -4.76 12.89
CA ASN A 206 -9.14 -5.24 13.57
C ASN A 206 -9.07 -6.77 13.72
N GLU A 207 -10.20 -7.46 13.64
CA GLU A 207 -10.30 -8.92 13.77
C GLU A 207 -9.91 -9.58 12.45
N ARG A 208 -10.50 -9.12 11.34
CA ARG A 208 -10.31 -9.70 10.01
C ARG A 208 -9.06 -9.22 9.27
N LYS A 209 -8.57 -8.02 9.61
CA LYS A 209 -7.35 -7.37 9.08
C LYS A 209 -7.27 -7.32 7.53
N ARG A 210 -8.42 -7.16 6.88
CA ARG A 210 -8.58 -7.05 5.43
C ARG A 210 -9.84 -6.28 5.07
N MET A 211 -9.87 -5.74 3.87
CA MET A 211 -11.02 -5.07 3.27
C MET A 211 -11.30 -5.71 1.91
N SER A 212 -12.58 -5.81 1.55
CA SER A 212 -12.99 -6.25 0.23
C SER A 212 -14.09 -5.38 -0.36
N VAL A 213 -14.14 -5.31 -1.68
CA VAL A 213 -15.22 -4.66 -2.43
C VAL A 213 -15.71 -5.62 -3.50
N ILE A 214 -17.03 -5.76 -3.61
CA ILE A 214 -17.70 -6.49 -4.67
C ILE A 214 -18.24 -5.49 -5.68
N THR A 215 -17.82 -5.63 -6.93
CA THR A 215 -18.23 -4.75 -8.03
C THR A 215 -18.77 -5.56 -9.20
N LYS A 216 -19.59 -4.91 -10.02
CA LYS A 216 -20.03 -5.44 -11.30
C LYS A 216 -19.69 -4.46 -12.42
N ASN A 217 -19.00 -4.93 -13.43
CA ASN A 217 -18.59 -4.09 -14.55
C ASN A 217 -19.73 -3.94 -15.59
N SER A 218 -19.51 -3.11 -16.61
CA SER A 218 -20.45 -2.89 -17.72
C SER A 218 -20.78 -4.14 -18.55
N GLN A 219 -19.93 -5.17 -18.50
CA GLN A 219 -20.16 -6.47 -19.15
C GLN A 219 -20.99 -7.43 -18.28
N GLY A 220 -21.40 -7.00 -17.09
CA GLY A 220 -22.15 -7.81 -16.14
C GLY A 220 -21.31 -8.77 -15.30
N LYS A 221 -19.99 -8.75 -15.44
CA LYS A 221 -19.07 -9.60 -14.67
C LYS A 221 -18.97 -9.09 -13.23
N ILE A 222 -19.25 -9.96 -12.27
CA ILE A 222 -19.14 -9.67 -10.84
C ILE A 222 -17.78 -10.14 -10.33
N ARG A 223 -17.11 -9.28 -9.58
CA ARG A 223 -15.79 -9.55 -9.01
C ARG A 223 -15.65 -8.99 -7.60
N LEU A 224 -15.13 -9.82 -6.71
CA LEU A 224 -14.60 -9.43 -5.41
C LEU A 224 -13.13 -9.05 -5.58
N TYR A 225 -12.76 -7.89 -5.06
CA TYR A 225 -11.38 -7.48 -4.85
C TYR A 225 -11.11 -7.43 -3.35
N CYS A 226 -9.96 -7.94 -2.90
CA CYS A 226 -9.60 -8.04 -1.48
C CYS A 226 -8.15 -7.58 -1.27
N LYS A 227 -7.94 -6.73 -0.26
CA LYS A 227 -6.61 -6.33 0.23
C LYS A 227 -6.52 -6.51 1.74
N GLY A 228 -5.40 -7.01 2.25
CA GLY A 228 -5.23 -7.21 3.68
C GLY A 228 -3.85 -7.67 4.07
N ALA A 229 -3.66 -7.92 5.37
CA ALA A 229 -2.40 -8.41 5.90
C ALA A 229 -2.00 -9.76 5.26
N ASP A 230 -0.70 -9.93 5.03
CA ASP A 230 -0.15 -11.03 4.24
C ASP A 230 -0.64 -12.41 4.71
N MET A 231 -0.45 -12.74 5.99
CA MET A 231 -0.91 -14.01 6.58
C MET A 231 -2.42 -14.23 6.41
N MET A 232 -3.22 -13.17 6.56
CA MET A 232 -4.69 -13.26 6.56
C MET A 232 -5.26 -13.53 5.17
N ILE A 233 -4.60 -13.03 4.12
CA ILE A 233 -4.94 -13.36 2.73
C ILE A 233 -4.36 -14.73 2.36
N MET A 234 -3.12 -15.02 2.77
CA MET A 234 -2.44 -16.26 2.38
C MET A 234 -3.11 -17.53 2.91
N GLU A 235 -3.69 -17.48 4.12
CA GLU A 235 -4.47 -18.57 4.71
C GLU A 235 -5.72 -18.96 3.88
N ARG A 236 -6.13 -18.11 2.92
CA ARG A 236 -7.34 -18.31 2.09
C ARG A 236 -7.08 -18.92 0.73
N PHE A 237 -5.81 -19.13 0.40
CA PHE A 237 -5.38 -19.85 -0.81
C PHE A 237 -5.18 -21.35 -0.56
N VAL A 238 -5.84 -21.92 0.47
CA VAL A 238 -5.75 -23.35 0.80
C VAL A 238 -5.90 -24.18 -0.48
N PRO A 239 -5.03 -25.16 -0.74
CA PRO A 239 -5.16 -26.04 -1.90
C PRO A 239 -6.48 -26.79 -1.80
N CYS A 240 -7.48 -26.35 -2.54
CA CYS A 240 -8.78 -26.99 -2.58
C CYS A 240 -8.57 -28.37 -3.23
N ARG A 241 -8.60 -29.45 -2.43
CA ARG A 241 -8.38 -30.84 -2.87
C ARG A 241 -9.38 -31.34 -3.93
N PHE A 242 -10.41 -30.54 -4.21
CA PHE A 242 -11.50 -30.85 -5.13
C PHE A 242 -11.60 -29.93 -6.36
N SER A 243 -10.87 -28.81 -6.42
CA SER A 243 -10.81 -27.99 -7.64
C SER A 243 -9.70 -28.50 -8.54
N ARG A 244 -10.03 -28.92 -9.76
CA ARG A 244 -9.10 -29.57 -10.70
C ARG A 244 -7.94 -28.68 -11.19
N LEU A 245 -7.82 -27.45 -10.71
CA LEU A 245 -6.65 -26.59 -10.85
C LEU A 245 -6.66 -25.57 -9.71
N PRO A 246 -5.59 -25.36 -8.93
CA PRO A 246 -5.54 -24.22 -8.04
C PRO A 246 -5.51 -22.94 -8.90
N SER A 247 -6.42 -21.99 -8.65
CA SER A 247 -6.46 -20.70 -9.38
C SER A 247 -5.14 -19.91 -9.28
N THR A 248 -4.34 -20.24 -8.27
CA THR A 248 -3.02 -19.66 -7.99
C THR A 248 -1.95 -20.76 -7.96
N SER A 249 -0.86 -20.59 -8.69
CA SER A 249 0.28 -21.52 -8.64
C SER A 249 0.98 -21.49 -7.26
N PRO A 250 1.36 -22.63 -6.67
CA PRO A 250 2.16 -22.66 -5.44
C PRO A 250 3.48 -21.88 -5.55
N LEU A 251 4.10 -21.85 -6.73
CA LEU A 251 5.30 -21.07 -6.99
C LEU A 251 5.04 -19.55 -6.90
N LEU A 252 3.85 -19.11 -7.33
CA LEU A 252 3.44 -17.72 -7.23
C LEU A 252 3.22 -17.32 -5.76
N VAL A 253 2.58 -18.18 -4.97
CA VAL A 253 2.42 -17.96 -3.52
C VAL A 253 3.79 -17.88 -2.85
N SER A 254 4.68 -18.83 -3.13
CA SER A 254 6.03 -18.89 -2.58
C SER A 254 6.84 -17.62 -2.90
N SER A 255 6.94 -17.25 -4.18
CA SER A 255 7.67 -16.05 -4.60
C SER A 255 7.09 -14.76 -4.03
N THR A 256 5.77 -14.64 -3.99
CA THR A 256 5.09 -13.47 -3.38
C THR A 256 5.41 -13.35 -1.90
N ASN A 257 5.35 -14.46 -1.15
CA ASN A 257 5.70 -14.48 0.27
C ASN A 257 7.16 -14.10 0.51
N THR A 258 8.09 -14.59 -0.33
CA THR A 258 9.50 -14.21 -0.24
C THR A 258 9.68 -12.70 -0.42
N HIS A 259 9.10 -12.10 -1.47
CA HIS A 259 9.21 -10.65 -1.68
C HIS A 259 8.56 -9.84 -0.56
N LEU A 260 7.38 -10.26 -0.05
CA LEU A 260 6.72 -9.57 1.06
C LEU A 260 7.55 -9.63 2.35
N ALA A 261 8.20 -10.76 2.63
CA ALA A 261 9.14 -10.86 3.75
C ALA A 261 10.36 -9.95 3.55
N GLU A 262 10.93 -9.88 2.33
CA GLU A 262 12.02 -8.97 2.01
C GLU A 262 11.63 -7.50 2.19
N PHE A 263 10.43 -7.12 1.76
CA PHE A 263 9.91 -5.75 1.95
C PHE A 263 9.71 -5.42 3.43
N ALA A 264 9.17 -6.36 4.21
CA ALA A 264 9.02 -6.20 5.64
C ALA A 264 10.38 -6.05 6.33
N ASN A 265 11.38 -6.85 5.96
CA ASN A 265 12.73 -6.77 6.55
C ASN A 265 13.44 -5.42 6.30
N ILE A 266 13.02 -4.66 5.29
CA ILE A 266 13.51 -3.29 5.05
C ILE A 266 12.50 -2.23 5.50
N GLY A 267 11.61 -2.59 6.41
CA GLY A 267 10.68 -1.70 7.10
C GLY A 267 9.47 -1.20 6.32
N LEU A 268 9.15 -1.81 5.19
CA LEU A 268 7.97 -1.44 4.43
C LEU A 268 6.73 -2.15 4.99
N ARG A 269 5.62 -1.41 5.07
CA ARG A 269 4.32 -1.96 5.41
C ARG A 269 3.76 -2.73 4.22
N THR A 270 3.56 -4.02 4.40
CA THR A 270 3.08 -4.90 3.34
C THR A 270 1.58 -5.17 3.39
N LEU A 271 0.97 -5.30 2.21
CA LEU A 271 -0.37 -5.85 2.05
C LEU A 271 -0.39 -6.83 0.89
N CYS A 272 -1.19 -7.88 1.02
CA CYS A 272 -1.45 -8.87 -0.01
C CYS A 272 -2.78 -8.59 -0.71
N LEU A 273 -2.81 -8.84 -2.03
CA LEU A 273 -3.89 -8.46 -2.93
C LEU A 273 -4.43 -9.68 -3.69
N ALA A 274 -5.76 -9.85 -3.68
CA ALA A 274 -6.44 -10.97 -4.32
C ALA A 274 -7.76 -10.55 -4.99
N TYR A 275 -8.24 -11.35 -5.93
CA TYR A 275 -9.59 -11.21 -6.48
C TYR A 275 -10.29 -12.55 -6.65
N LYS A 276 -11.62 -12.51 -6.78
CA LYS A 276 -12.45 -13.68 -7.12
C LYS A 276 -13.54 -13.28 -8.08
N ASP A 277 -13.66 -14.00 -9.19
CA ASP A 277 -14.80 -13.90 -10.09
C ASP A 277 -15.99 -14.62 -9.46
N ILE A 278 -17.16 -13.97 -9.48
CA ILE A 278 -18.35 -14.47 -8.79
C ILE A 278 -19.46 -14.71 -9.83
N GLU A 279 -20.05 -15.89 -9.78
CA GLU A 279 -21.23 -16.21 -10.59
C GLU A 279 -22.46 -15.42 -10.12
N PRO A 280 -23.26 -14.83 -11.03
CA PRO A 280 -24.42 -14.02 -10.67
C PRO A 280 -25.41 -14.70 -9.72
N ASP A 281 -25.73 -15.97 -9.99
CA ASP A 281 -26.68 -16.76 -9.18
C ASP A 281 -26.17 -16.98 -7.75
N TYR A 282 -24.87 -17.26 -7.62
CA TYR A 282 -24.23 -17.42 -6.30
C TYR A 282 -24.21 -16.08 -5.54
N PHE A 283 -23.94 -14.97 -6.22
CA PHE A 283 -23.98 -13.65 -5.59
C PHE A 283 -25.39 -13.30 -5.08
N GLU A 284 -26.44 -13.62 -5.84
CA GLU A 284 -27.81 -13.34 -5.42
C GLU A 284 -28.20 -14.11 -4.15
N ASP A 285 -27.84 -15.40 -4.06
CA ASP A 285 -28.04 -16.19 -2.84
C ASP A 285 -27.23 -15.64 -1.67
N TRP A 286 -25.95 -15.35 -1.89
CA TRP A 286 -25.07 -14.79 -0.87
C TRP A 286 -25.58 -13.43 -0.35
N SER A 287 -26.07 -12.56 -1.24
CA SER A 287 -26.62 -11.25 -0.88
C SER A 287 -27.86 -11.37 0.02
N LYS A 288 -28.73 -12.37 -0.21
CA LYS A 288 -29.89 -12.64 0.66
C LYS A 288 -29.43 -13.05 2.06
N ARG A 289 -28.40 -13.91 2.15
CA ARG A 289 -27.82 -14.34 3.43
C ARG A 289 -27.12 -13.20 4.17
N GLN A 290 -26.41 -12.33 3.44
CA GLN A 290 -25.77 -11.14 3.99
C GLN A 290 -26.81 -10.16 4.55
N GLN A 291 -27.89 -9.88 3.81
CA GLN A 291 -28.97 -8.99 4.27
C GLN A 291 -29.64 -9.56 5.53
N ALA A 292 -29.93 -10.87 5.55
CA ALA A 292 -30.48 -11.53 6.73
C ALA A 292 -29.55 -11.45 7.95
N ALA A 293 -28.23 -11.59 7.75
CA ALA A 293 -27.25 -11.42 8.81
C ALA A 293 -27.17 -9.96 9.31
N ALA A 294 -27.28 -8.98 8.40
CA ALA A 294 -27.16 -7.55 8.72
C ALA A 294 -28.31 -7.00 9.57
N VAL A 295 -29.49 -7.61 9.50
CA VAL A 295 -30.69 -7.22 10.28
C VAL A 295 -30.91 -8.07 11.53
N ASP A 296 -30.03 -9.03 11.83
CA ASP A 296 -30.16 -9.88 13.00
C ASP A 296 -29.98 -9.09 14.32
N MET A 297 -30.80 -9.40 15.33
CA MET A 297 -30.80 -8.64 16.59
C MET A 297 -29.81 -9.17 17.63
N TYR A 298 -29.36 -10.42 17.54
CA TYR A 298 -28.65 -11.09 18.63
C TYR A 298 -27.19 -11.40 18.31
N ASN A 299 -26.91 -11.86 17.09
CA ASN A 299 -25.58 -12.33 16.68
C ASN A 299 -25.16 -11.72 15.34
N ARG A 300 -25.56 -10.47 15.06
CA ARG A 300 -25.27 -9.75 13.82
C ARG A 300 -23.80 -9.83 13.40
N GLU A 301 -22.89 -9.48 14.30
CA GLU A 301 -21.45 -9.43 14.01
C GLU A 301 -20.90 -10.79 13.60
N LYS A 302 -21.13 -11.82 14.40
CA LYS A 302 -20.70 -13.20 14.10
C LYS A 302 -21.31 -13.76 12.81
N LYS A 303 -22.58 -13.44 12.55
CA LYS A 303 -23.25 -13.88 11.31
C LYS A 303 -22.67 -13.18 10.08
N LEU A 304 -22.42 -11.87 10.16
CA LEU A 304 -21.79 -11.11 9.07
C LEU A 304 -20.37 -11.61 8.82
N GLU A 305 -19.60 -11.83 9.88
CA GLU A 305 -18.24 -12.38 9.77
C GLU A 305 -18.24 -13.73 9.05
N ALA A 306 -19.13 -14.66 9.42
CA ALA A 306 -19.24 -15.96 8.76
C ALA A 306 -19.61 -15.84 7.27
N VAL A 307 -20.53 -14.93 6.92
CA VAL A 307 -20.94 -14.69 5.53
C VAL A 307 -19.80 -14.04 4.73
N TYR A 308 -19.04 -13.13 5.32
CA TYR A 308 -17.87 -12.50 4.70
C TYR A 308 -16.74 -13.51 4.49
N GLU A 309 -16.50 -14.35 5.50
CA GLU A 309 -15.49 -15.41 5.47
C GLU A 309 -15.73 -16.43 4.35
N GLU A 310 -16.98 -16.77 4.07
CA GLU A 310 -17.36 -17.64 2.95
C GLU A 310 -17.02 -17.00 1.59
N MET A 311 -17.34 -15.71 1.41
CA MET A 311 -17.12 -15.01 0.14
C MET A 311 -15.62 -14.92 -0.20
N GLU A 312 -14.79 -14.72 0.81
CA GLU A 312 -13.35 -14.45 0.70
C GLU A 312 -12.47 -15.70 0.73
N LYS A 313 -13.01 -16.85 0.33
CA LYS A 313 -12.26 -18.10 0.12
C LYS A 313 -12.02 -18.37 -1.35
N ASP A 314 -10.99 -19.16 -1.65
CA ASP A 314 -10.66 -19.61 -3.01
C ASP A 314 -10.40 -18.44 -3.99
N MET A 315 -9.78 -17.37 -3.48
CA MET A 315 -9.42 -16.22 -4.29
C MET A 315 -8.20 -16.53 -5.17
N THR A 316 -7.97 -15.70 -6.18
CA THR A 316 -6.77 -15.70 -7.02
C THR A 316 -5.81 -14.62 -6.54
N LEU A 317 -4.58 -15.00 -6.21
CA LEU A 317 -3.55 -14.06 -5.82
C LEU A 317 -3.16 -13.17 -7.01
N ILE A 318 -3.06 -11.86 -6.76
CA ILE A 318 -2.47 -10.91 -7.70
C ILE A 318 -1.01 -10.68 -7.34
N GLY A 319 -0.74 -10.44 -6.05
CA GLY A 319 0.57 -10.03 -5.56
C GLY A 319 0.44 -9.26 -4.26
N GLY A 320 1.31 -8.29 -4.05
CA GLY A 320 1.34 -7.47 -2.83
C GLY A 320 2.00 -6.12 -3.01
N THR A 321 1.72 -5.21 -2.10
CA THR A 321 2.20 -3.82 -2.08
C THR A 321 3.13 -3.62 -0.89
N ALA A 322 4.02 -2.65 -1.00
CA ALA A 322 4.87 -2.21 0.09
C ALA A 322 4.87 -0.67 0.18
N ILE A 323 4.50 -0.16 1.34
CA ILE A 323 4.36 1.27 1.63
C ILE A 323 5.43 1.66 2.65
N GLU A 324 6.12 2.75 2.37
CA GLU A 324 7.10 3.36 3.25
C GLU A 324 6.45 4.43 4.12
N ASP A 325 6.71 4.41 5.42
CA ASP A 325 6.40 5.51 6.35
C ASP A 325 7.66 6.37 6.50
N LYS A 326 7.69 7.51 5.81
CA LYS A 326 8.93 8.30 5.71
C LYS A 326 9.43 8.78 7.06
N LEU A 327 10.72 8.57 7.32
CA LEU A 327 11.42 9.17 8.44
C LEU A 327 11.54 10.69 8.29
N GLN A 328 11.75 11.39 9.41
CA GLN A 328 12.19 12.78 9.37
C GLN A 328 13.63 12.87 8.83
N ASP A 329 13.94 14.02 8.27
CA ASP A 329 15.25 14.25 7.66
C ASP A 329 16.34 14.19 8.76
N GLY A 330 17.41 13.42 8.52
CA GLY A 330 18.53 13.29 9.46
C GLY A 330 18.31 12.30 10.62
N VAL A 331 17.18 11.60 10.69
CA VAL A 331 16.89 10.63 11.77
C VAL A 331 17.91 9.48 11.81
N PRO A 332 18.24 8.80 10.69
CA PRO A 332 19.24 7.73 10.71
C PRO A 332 20.61 8.23 11.20
N GLU A 333 21.06 9.39 10.72
CA GLU A 333 22.33 10.00 11.10
C GLU A 333 22.33 10.44 12.58
N ALA A 334 21.22 10.98 13.07
CA ALA A 334 21.08 11.37 14.47
C ALA A 334 21.14 10.15 15.39
N ILE A 335 20.44 9.06 15.05
CA ILE A 335 20.49 7.80 15.82
C ILE A 335 21.90 7.22 15.79
N ALA A 336 22.56 7.20 14.64
CA ALA A 336 23.94 6.73 14.52
C ALA A 336 24.89 7.52 15.43
N ARG A 337 24.81 8.86 15.43
CA ARG A 337 25.63 9.72 16.30
C ARG A 337 25.34 9.52 17.79
N LEU A 338 24.07 9.33 18.17
CA LEU A 338 23.70 9.03 19.55
C LEU A 338 24.27 7.67 19.99
N SER A 339 24.22 6.67 19.11
CA SER A 339 24.80 5.35 19.34
C SER A 339 26.33 5.40 19.49
N GLU A 340 27.03 6.17 18.64
CA GLU A 340 28.48 6.43 18.76
C GLU A 340 28.84 7.10 20.09
N ALA A 341 27.95 7.95 20.61
CA ALA A 341 28.07 8.57 21.93
C ALA A 341 27.67 7.63 23.09
N ASN A 342 27.39 6.35 22.80
CA ASN A 342 26.96 5.33 23.75
C ASN A 342 25.63 5.67 24.47
N ILE A 343 24.74 6.40 23.79
CA ILE A 343 23.38 6.70 24.24
C ILE A 343 22.44 5.64 23.69
N LYS A 344 21.70 4.98 24.57
CA LYS A 344 20.74 3.93 24.21
C LYS A 344 19.39 4.54 23.86
N ILE A 345 18.82 4.16 22.72
CA ILE A 345 17.52 4.67 22.28
C ILE A 345 16.46 3.57 22.47
N TRP A 346 15.35 3.93 23.11
CA TRP A 346 14.18 3.08 23.29
C TRP A 346 13.01 3.76 22.62
N VAL A 347 12.42 3.11 21.63
CA VAL A 347 11.22 3.65 21.01
C VAL A 347 10.00 3.09 21.70
N LEU A 348 9.15 4.01 22.16
CA LEU A 348 7.89 3.72 22.80
C LEU A 348 6.80 4.00 21.77
N THR A 349 6.05 2.98 21.37
CA THR A 349 5.01 3.13 20.35
C THR A 349 3.65 2.68 20.88
N GLY A 350 2.61 3.45 20.57
CA GLY A 350 1.22 3.01 20.70
C GLY A 350 0.72 2.23 19.49
N ASP A 351 1.49 2.20 18.39
CA ASP A 351 1.14 1.44 17.20
C ASP A 351 1.28 -0.06 17.44
N LYS A 352 0.51 -0.85 16.69
CA LYS A 352 0.54 -2.32 16.74
C LYS A 352 1.98 -2.81 16.51
N THR A 353 2.36 -3.89 17.19
CA THR A 353 3.71 -4.51 17.17
C THR A 353 4.34 -4.59 15.78
N VAL A 354 3.55 -4.94 14.75
CA VAL A 354 4.04 -5.04 13.35
C VAL A 354 4.62 -3.73 12.82
N SER A 355 4.05 -2.56 13.15
CA SER A 355 4.54 -1.28 12.65
C SER A 355 5.79 -0.77 13.38
N PHE A 356 6.23 -1.44 14.44
CA PHE A 356 7.40 -1.09 15.23
C PHE A 356 8.66 -1.77 14.72
N ASP A 357 8.60 -3.09 14.55
CA ASP A 357 9.72 -3.92 14.11
C ASP A 357 10.25 -3.45 12.75
N LEU A 358 9.34 -3.05 11.85
CA LEU A 358 9.63 -2.57 10.51
C LEU A 358 10.58 -1.34 10.49
N ILE A 359 10.35 -0.31 11.31
CA ILE A 359 11.12 0.95 11.22
C ILE A 359 12.59 0.77 11.66
N PHE A 360 12.86 -0.20 12.54
CA PHE A 360 14.22 -0.45 13.04
C PHE A 360 14.99 -1.51 12.26
N GLU A 361 14.31 -2.20 11.34
CA GLU A 361 14.91 -3.14 10.39
C GLU A 361 15.33 -2.45 9.08
N SER A 362 14.61 -1.38 8.66
CA SER A 362 14.99 -0.55 7.50
C SER A 362 16.33 0.16 7.65
N ASP A 363 16.70 0.51 8.88
CA ASP A 363 17.95 1.17 9.23
C ASP A 363 18.71 0.31 10.25
N ALA A 364 19.54 -0.62 9.77
CA ALA A 364 20.59 -1.40 10.44
C ALA A 364 20.87 -1.18 11.97
N LEU A 365 19.86 -1.29 12.85
CA LEU A 365 19.98 -0.94 14.28
C LEU A 365 19.47 -2.02 15.24
N MET A 366 18.86 -3.09 14.74
CA MET A 366 18.53 -4.27 15.55
C MET A 366 19.77 -5.15 15.80
N HIS A 367 20.62 -4.77 16.76
CA HIS A 367 21.40 -5.76 17.48
C HIS A 367 20.54 -6.33 18.62
N THR A 368 19.79 -7.39 18.34
CA THR A 368 19.15 -8.20 19.38
C THR A 368 20.25 -8.77 20.28
N SER A 369 20.40 -8.21 21.48
CA SER A 369 21.17 -8.86 22.55
C SER A 369 20.32 -10.02 23.04
N THR A 370 20.69 -11.25 22.66
CA THR A 370 20.24 -12.50 23.32
C THR A 370 20.70 -12.57 24.76
#